data_AF-A0A183BN45-F1
#
_entry.id   AF-A0A183BN45-F1
#
_cell.length_a   1.000
_cell.length_b   1.000
_cell.length_c   1.000
_cell.angle_alpha   90.00
_cell.angle_beta   90.00
_cell.angle_gamma   90.00
#
_symmetry.space_group_name_H-M   'P 1'
#
loop_
_entity.id
_entity.type
_entity.pdbx_description
1 polymer ?
#
loop_
_entity_poly.entity_id
_entity_poly.type
_entity_poly.pdbx_seq_one_letter_code
_entity_poly.pdbx_strand_id
1 'polypeptide(L)'
;MCPLLPLPPQPILTHQFNNPIAAQQLAFIHSNYSILASSITELETQGLALPRSVDILSAVKTAISKIGGAMGARIDAKFDAVLTRNPGIGQLVDIAKVIDGENNSWEWSTE
;
A
#
# COMPACT_ATOMS: atom_id res chain seq x y z
N MET A 1 50.42 22.78 -23.90
CA MET A 1 49.83 21.85 -22.92
C MET A 1 48.75 22.63 -22.18
N CYS A 2 47.47 22.31 -22.39
CA CYS A 2 46.37 23.01 -21.70
C CYS A 2 46.32 22.58 -20.23
N PRO A 3 46.24 23.51 -19.27
CA PRO A 3 46.06 23.15 -17.86
C PRO A 3 44.70 22.46 -17.68
N LEU A 4 44.72 21.29 -17.06
CA LEU A 4 43.52 20.56 -16.63
C LEU A 4 42.74 21.47 -15.66
N LEU A 5 41.57 21.95 -16.08
CA LEU A 5 40.62 22.60 -15.20
C LEU A 5 40.21 21.60 -14.11
N PRO A 6 40.23 21.98 -12.82
CA PRO A 6 39.76 21.10 -11.76
C PRO A 6 38.30 20.74 -12.02
N LEU A 7 37.99 19.44 -11.93
CA LEU A 7 36.62 18.94 -12.06
C LEU A 7 35.73 19.66 -11.04
N PRO A 8 34.51 20.06 -11.43
CA PRO A 8 33.57 20.67 -10.51
C PRO A 8 33.35 19.74 -9.30
N PRO A 9 33.21 20.28 -8.07
CA PRO A 9 32.91 19.46 -6.91
C PRO A 9 31.65 18.64 -7.19
N GLN A 10 31.75 17.33 -6.95
CA GLN A 10 30.63 16.40 -7.09
C GLN A 10 29.42 16.93 -6.31
N PRO A 11 28.19 16.83 -6.84
CA PRO A 11 27.02 17.33 -6.15
C PRO A 11 26.89 16.66 -4.78
N ILE A 12 26.51 17.42 -3.76
CA ILE A 12 26.38 16.97 -2.36
C ILE A 12 25.46 15.73 -2.25
N LEU A 13 24.53 15.56 -3.19
CA LEU A 13 23.65 14.40 -3.32
C LEU A 13 24.43 13.08 -3.48
N THR A 14 25.57 13.06 -4.17
CA THR A 14 26.32 11.82 -4.43
C THR A 14 26.89 11.19 -3.14
N HIS A 15 27.25 12.01 -2.14
CA HIS A 15 27.80 11.49 -0.89
C HIS A 15 26.73 10.94 0.06
N GLN A 16 25.49 11.42 -0.01
CA GLN A 16 24.39 10.95 0.84
C GLN A 16 23.80 9.61 0.37
N PHE A 17 23.82 9.34 -0.95
CA PHE A 17 23.32 8.08 -1.52
C PHE A 17 24.41 7.00 -1.73
N ASN A 18 25.67 7.28 -1.39
CA ASN A 18 26.77 6.31 -1.49
C ASN A 18 26.78 5.24 -0.38
N ASN A 19 25.77 5.21 0.51
CA ASN A 19 25.63 4.14 1.49
C ASN A 19 24.86 2.96 0.85
N PRO A 20 25.52 1.81 0.60
CA PRO A 20 24.88 0.67 -0.08
C PRO A 20 23.71 0.10 0.73
N ILE A 21 23.75 0.20 2.07
CA ILE A 21 22.66 -0.24 2.94
C ILE A 21 21.46 0.68 2.76
N ALA A 22 21.66 2.00 2.71
CA ALA A 22 20.57 2.95 2.49
C ALA A 22 19.91 2.76 1.12
N ALA A 23 20.71 2.54 0.07
CA ALA A 23 20.22 2.23 -1.27
C ALA A 23 19.38 0.94 -1.28
N GLN A 24 19.84 -0.12 -0.60
CA GLN A 24 19.11 -1.38 -0.49
C GLN A 24 17.79 -1.23 0.28
N GLN A 25 17.77 -0.48 1.38
CA GLN A 25 16.54 -0.21 2.15
C GLN A 25 15.53 0.58 1.34
N LEU A 26 15.97 1.60 0.60
CA LEU A 26 15.10 2.39 -0.29
C LEU A 26 14.55 1.53 -1.42
N ALA A 27 15.38 0.69 -2.05
CA ALA A 27 14.94 -0.24 -3.09
C ALA A 27 13.92 -1.25 -2.54
N PHE A 28 14.11 -1.73 -1.31
CA PHE A 28 13.16 -2.60 -0.63
C PHE A 28 11.82 -1.87 -0.37
N ILE A 29 11.87 -0.65 0.15
CA ILE A 29 10.66 0.13 0.42
C ILE A 29 9.89 0.41 -0.86
N HIS A 30 10.59 0.88 -1.90
CA HIS A 30 9.98 1.23 -3.18
C HIS A 30 9.36 0.01 -3.87
N SER A 31 10.07 -1.12 -3.90
CA SER A 31 9.59 -2.34 -4.58
C SER A 31 8.40 -2.99 -3.89
N ASN A 32 8.28 -2.87 -2.56
CA ASN A 32 7.26 -3.60 -1.79
C ASN A 32 6.09 -2.72 -1.32
N TYR A 33 6.30 -1.42 -1.08
CA TYR A 33 5.30 -0.54 -0.44
C TYR A 33 4.87 0.64 -1.30
N SER A 34 5.35 0.76 -2.54
CA SER A 34 4.85 1.77 -3.49
C SER A 34 3.35 1.64 -3.75
N ILE A 35 2.79 0.42 -3.67
CA ILE A 35 1.35 0.15 -3.80
C ILE A 35 0.51 0.94 -2.78
N LEU A 36 1.03 1.19 -1.57
CA LEU A 36 0.30 1.94 -0.55
C LEU A 36 -0.01 3.36 -0.99
N ALA A 37 0.97 4.06 -1.56
CA ALA A 37 0.79 5.43 -2.01
C ALA A 37 -0.23 5.52 -3.14
N SER A 38 -0.14 4.63 -4.12
CA SER A 38 -1.08 4.56 -5.25
C SER A 38 -2.50 4.23 -4.78
N SER A 39 -2.66 3.24 -3.90
CA SER A 39 -3.98 2.84 -3.39
C SER A 39 -4.61 3.90 -2.50
N ILE A 40 -3.86 4.61 -1.66
CA ILE A 40 -4.38 5.75 -0.89
C ILE A 40 -4.90 6.83 -1.83
N THR A 41 -4.09 7.19 -2.84
CA THR A 41 -4.48 8.21 -3.83
C THR A 41 -5.75 7.79 -4.59
N GLU A 42 -5.88 6.50 -4.95
CA GLU A 42 -7.08 5.96 -5.61
C GLU A 42 -8.30 6.04 -4.68
N LEU A 43 -8.16 5.66 -3.40
CA LEU A 43 -9.23 5.73 -2.39
C LEU A 43 -9.68 7.16 -2.05
N GLU A 44 -8.82 8.16 -2.25
CA GLU A 44 -9.15 9.57 -2.06
C GLU A 44 -9.97 10.17 -3.22
N THR A 45 -10.09 9.45 -4.34
CA THR A 45 -10.87 9.93 -5.49
C THR A 45 -12.37 9.98 -5.19
N GLN A 46 -13.01 11.07 -5.60
CA GLN A 46 -14.46 11.22 -5.45
C GLN A 46 -15.20 10.37 -6.48
N GLY A 47 -16.33 9.80 -6.08
CA GLY A 47 -17.17 8.98 -6.95
C GLY A 47 -16.65 7.55 -7.16
N LEU A 48 -15.62 7.13 -6.42
CA LEU A 48 -15.18 5.74 -6.40
C LEU A 48 -16.29 4.85 -5.83
N ALA A 49 -16.63 3.79 -6.56
CA ALA A 49 -17.63 2.83 -6.11
C ALA A 49 -17.14 2.10 -4.85
N LEU A 50 -18.06 1.83 -3.91
CA LEU A 50 -17.72 1.12 -2.67
C LEU A 50 -17.12 -0.27 -2.93
N PRO A 51 -17.65 -1.11 -3.84
CA PRO A 51 -17.06 -2.41 -4.09
C PRO A 51 -15.64 -2.31 -4.66
N ARG A 52 -15.42 -1.34 -5.57
CA ARG A 52 -14.08 -1.04 -6.07
C ARG A 52 -13.12 -0.61 -4.96
N SER A 53 -13.60 0.15 -3.97
CA SER A 53 -12.80 0.54 -2.79
C SER A 53 -12.39 -0.66 -1.95
N VAL A 54 -13.29 -1.62 -1.78
CA VAL A 54 -13.03 -2.89 -1.08
C VAL A 54 -12.03 -3.75 -1.84
N ASP A 55 -12.11 -3.81 -3.16
CA ASP A 55 -11.14 -4.51 -4.01
C ASP A 55 -9.73 -3.96 -3.85
N ILE A 56 -9.58 -2.63 -3.84
CA ILE A 56 -8.29 -1.97 -3.62
C ILE A 56 -7.71 -2.39 -2.26
N LEU A 57 -8.54 -2.36 -1.20
CA LEU A 57 -8.12 -2.76 0.13
C LEU A 57 -7.66 -4.24 0.18
N SER A 58 -8.42 -5.13 -0.48
CA SER A 58 -8.09 -6.56 -0.60
C SER A 58 -6.79 -6.81 -1.38
N ALA A 59 -6.58 -6.07 -2.47
CA ALA A 59 -5.37 -6.12 -3.27
C ALA A 59 -4.14 -5.68 -2.46
N VAL A 60 -4.25 -4.59 -1.69
CA VAL A 60 -3.18 -4.12 -0.79
C VAL A 60 -2.87 -5.17 0.28
N LYS A 61 -3.90 -5.73 0.93
CA LYS A 61 -3.70 -6.79 1.93
C LYS A 61 -2.95 -7.99 1.35
N THR A 62 -3.35 -8.41 0.15
CA THR A 62 -2.71 -9.52 -0.57
C THR A 62 -1.27 -9.20 -0.98
N ALA A 63 -0.96 -7.95 -1.33
CA ALA A 63 0.40 -7.55 -1.65
C ALA A 63 1.29 -7.56 -0.40
N ILE A 64 0.79 -7.05 0.73
CA ILE A 64 1.55 -7.00 2.00
C ILE A 64 1.84 -8.40 2.54
N SER A 65 0.84 -9.30 2.51
CA SER A 65 1.00 -10.66 3.04
C SER A 65 2.01 -11.52 2.27
N LYS A 66 2.32 -11.15 1.03
CA LYS A 66 3.35 -11.80 0.20
C LYS A 66 4.77 -11.35 0.55
N ILE A 67 4.94 -10.27 1.30
CA ILE A 67 6.27 -9.74 1.65
C ILE A 67 6.88 -10.59 2.75
N GLY A 68 7.90 -11.37 2.38
CA GLY A 68 8.64 -12.20 3.31
C GLY A 68 9.54 -11.42 4.28
N GLY A 69 10.01 -12.12 5.32
CA GLY A 69 10.99 -11.63 6.27
C GLY A 69 10.40 -10.87 7.46
N ALA A 70 11.27 -10.56 8.44
CA ALA A 70 10.86 -9.97 9.72
C ALA A 70 10.16 -8.61 9.57
N MET A 71 10.60 -7.78 8.61
CA MET A 71 9.98 -6.48 8.36
C MET A 71 8.61 -6.61 7.70
N GLY A 72 8.44 -7.54 6.75
CA GLY A 72 7.16 -7.83 6.11
C GLY A 72 6.12 -8.26 7.14
N ALA A 73 6.46 -9.24 7.99
CA ALA A 73 5.59 -9.69 9.07
C ALA A 73 5.19 -8.57 10.04
N ARG A 74 6.11 -7.64 10.36
CA ARG A 74 5.82 -6.50 11.23
C ARG A 74 4.84 -5.52 10.59
N ILE A 75 4.94 -5.31 9.28
CA ILE A 75 4.05 -4.40 8.55
C ILE A 75 2.68 -5.04 8.33
N ASP A 76 2.62 -6.33 8.02
CA ASP A 76 1.38 -7.11 7.93
C ASP A 76 0.60 -7.06 9.25
N ALA A 77 1.26 -7.32 10.38
CA ALA A 77 0.65 -7.19 11.70
C ALA A 77 0.14 -5.76 11.98
N LYS A 78 0.86 -4.72 11.52
CA LYS A 78 0.40 -3.34 11.65
C LYS A 78 -0.84 -3.08 10.78
N PHE A 79 -0.87 -3.62 9.56
CA PHE A 79 -1.99 -3.49 8.65
C PHE A 79 -3.25 -4.11 9.26
N ASP A 80 -3.16 -5.35 9.77
CA ASP A 80 -4.28 -6.01 10.44
C ASP A 80 -4.73 -5.28 11.72
N ALA A 81 -3.79 -4.73 12.49
CA ALA A 81 -4.12 -3.90 13.66
C ALA A 81 -4.90 -2.64 13.28
N VAL A 82 -4.58 -2.01 12.14
CA VAL A 82 -5.33 -0.87 11.62
C VAL A 82 -6.74 -1.30 11.22
N LEU A 83 -6.89 -2.42 10.50
CA LEU A 83 -8.22 -2.91 10.12
C LEU A 83 -9.08 -3.24 11.34
N THR A 84 -8.49 -3.88 12.35
CA THR A 84 -9.20 -4.30 13.57
C THR A 84 -9.69 -3.11 14.39
N ARG A 85 -8.93 -2.00 14.39
CA ARG A 85 -9.34 -0.74 15.05
C ARG A 85 -10.48 -0.03 14.33
N ASN A 86 -10.80 -0.42 13.10
CA ASN A 86 -11.85 0.17 12.28
C ASN A 86 -12.95 -0.88 12.00
N PRO A 87 -13.77 -1.24 13.01
CA PRO A 87 -14.77 -2.29 12.87
C PRO A 87 -15.82 -2.02 11.77
N GLY A 88 -16.03 -0.75 11.41
CA GLY A 88 -16.92 -0.37 10.29
C GLY A 88 -16.48 -0.89 8.92
N ILE A 89 -15.22 -1.30 8.77
CA ILE A 89 -14.73 -1.91 7.51
C ILE A 89 -15.50 -3.20 7.20
N GLY A 90 -15.82 -4.02 8.21
CA GLY A 90 -16.60 -5.25 8.00
C GLY A 90 -17.98 -4.96 7.41
N GLN A 91 -18.68 -3.97 7.95
CA GLN A 91 -19.98 -3.53 7.45
C GLN A 91 -19.88 -2.97 6.02
N LEU A 92 -18.83 -2.21 5.71
CA LEU A 92 -18.60 -1.71 4.35
C LEU A 92 -18.36 -2.84 3.33
N VAL A 93 -17.65 -3.90 3.73
CA VAL A 93 -17.45 -5.09 2.90
C VAL A 93 -18.78 -5.80 2.64
N ASP A 94 -19.65 -5.92 3.64
CA ASP A 94 -20.96 -6.56 3.47
C ASP A 94 -21.88 -5.73 2.55
N ILE A 95 -21.90 -4.41 2.72
CA ILE A 95 -22.64 -3.50 1.84
C ILE A 95 -22.09 -3.59 0.40
N ALA A 96 -20.77 -3.64 0.22
CA ALA A 96 -20.16 -3.81 -1.09
C ALA A 96 -20.64 -5.07 -1.81
N LYS A 97 -20.66 -6.22 -1.12
CA LYS A 97 -21.15 -7.49 -1.69
C LYS A 97 -22.61 -7.43 -2.12
N VAL A 98 -23.44 -6.69 -1.38
CA VAL A 98 -24.85 -6.47 -1.75
C VAL A 98 -24.95 -5.62 -3.02
N ILE A 99 -24.15 -4.55 -3.11
CA ILE A 99 -24.10 -3.68 -4.30
C ILE A 99 -23.63 -4.46 -5.54
N ASP A 100 -22.64 -5.36 -5.40
CA ASP A 100 -22.13 -6.20 -6.48
C ASP A 100 -23.04 -7.39 -6.83
N GLY A 101 -24.13 -7.60 -6.09
CA GLY A 101 -25.06 -8.70 -6.31
C GLY A 101 -24.53 -10.08 -5.88
N GLU A 102 -23.43 -10.13 -5.12
CA GLU A 102 -22.88 -11.36 -4.55
C GLU A 102 -23.75 -11.90 -3.41
N ASN A 103 -24.50 -11.03 -2.72
CA ASN A 103 -25.39 -11.43 -1.63
C ASN A 103 -26.89 -11.30 -2.03
N ASN A 104 -27.40 -12.31 -2.75
CA ASN A 104 -28.84 -12.46 -3.02
C ASN A 104 -29.61 -13.15 -1.87
N SER A 105 -28.91 -13.48 -0.78
CA SER A 105 -29.48 -14.14 0.41
C SER A 105 -29.93 -13.10 1.44
N TRP A 106 -30.88 -12.25 1.07
CA TRP A 106 -31.76 -11.62 2.05
C TRP A 106 -32.98 -12.52 2.16
N GLU A 107 -32.85 -13.64 2.87
CA GLU A 107 -34.02 -14.35 3.36
C GLU A 107 -34.73 -13.39 4.32
N TRP A 108 -35.78 -12.74 3.82
CA TRP A 108 -36.78 -12.19 4.71
C TRP A 108 -37.21 -13.35 5.62
N SER A 109 -37.22 -13.15 6.94
CA SER A 109 -37.98 -14.02 7.83
C SER A 109 -39.36 -13.39 7.94
N THR A 110 -40.40 -14.02 7.39
CA THR A 110 -41.78 -13.63 7.69
C THR A 110 -42.13 -14.51 8.86
N GLU A 111 -42.43 -13.84 9.96
CA GLU A 111 -43.22 -14.39 11.05
C GLU A 111 -44.55 -14.98 10.54
#